data_AF-V4QMC4-F1
#
_entry.id   AF-V4QMC4-F1
#
_cell.length_a   1.000
_cell.length_b   1.000
_cell.length_c   1.000
_cell.angle_alpha   90.00
_cell.angle_beta   90.00
_cell.angle_gamma   90.00
#
_symmetry.space_group_name_H-M   'P 1'
#
loop_
_entity.id
_entity.type
_entity.pdbx_description
1 polymer ?
#
loop_
_entity_poly.entity_id
_entity_poly.type
_entity_poly.pdbx_seq_one_letter_code
_entity_poly.pdbx_strand_id
1 'polypeptide(L)'
;MRAISIAAALVLSGCQTQAAAVPARIDLSDPAAHQAVTAALAKSVGRAKINLGPVDPDGRVITVLPPAPGPLETHSTALPIRFDIVREGGKCYAVRQDTKARVALPNVTCTAN
;
A
#
# COMPACT_ATOMS: atom_id res chain seq x y z
N MET A 1 -37.62 -38.74 -35.13
CA MET A 1 -37.42 -37.44 -34.47
C MET A 1 -36.55 -37.66 -33.24
N ARG A 2 -35.31 -37.18 -33.26
CA ARG A 2 -34.32 -37.36 -32.18
C ARG A 2 -34.49 -36.24 -31.16
N ALA A 3 -34.90 -36.57 -29.94
CA ALA A 3 -34.98 -35.63 -28.83
C ALA A 3 -33.57 -35.32 -28.32
N ILE A 4 -33.17 -34.06 -28.46
CA ILE A 4 -31.90 -33.52 -27.96
C ILE A 4 -32.14 -33.09 -26.51
N SER A 5 -31.71 -33.92 -25.56
CA SER A 5 -31.71 -33.58 -24.13
C SER A 5 -30.45 -32.77 -23.81
N ILE A 6 -30.57 -31.44 -23.81
CA ILE A 6 -29.53 -30.52 -23.32
C ILE A 6 -29.56 -30.59 -21.79
N ALA A 7 -28.67 -31.38 -21.21
CA ALA A 7 -28.44 -31.42 -19.77
C ALA A 7 -27.80 -30.08 -19.34
N ALA A 8 -28.56 -29.31 -18.57
CA ALA A 8 -28.12 -28.08 -17.93
C ALA A 8 -26.96 -28.40 -16.96
N ALA A 9 -25.74 -28.05 -17.33
CA ALA A 9 -24.61 -28.03 -16.41
C ALA A 9 -24.77 -26.82 -15.50
N LEU A 10 -25.15 -27.08 -14.24
CA LEU A 10 -25.18 -26.10 -13.16
C LEU A 10 -23.79 -25.44 -13.04
N VAL A 11 -23.73 -24.16 -13.37
CA VAL A 11 -22.55 -23.32 -13.13
C VAL A 11 -22.53 -23.00 -11.63
N LEU A 12 -21.77 -23.79 -10.86
CA LEU A 12 -21.40 -23.42 -9.50
C LEU A 12 -20.50 -22.17 -9.56
N SER A 13 -21.11 -20.98 -9.47
CA SER A 13 -20.38 -19.76 -9.14
C SER A 13 -19.93 -19.86 -7.69
N GLY A 14 -18.79 -20.50 -7.47
CA GLY A 14 -18.13 -20.49 -6.17
C GLY A 14 -17.82 -19.05 -5.79
N CYS A 15 -18.29 -18.62 -4.61
CA CYS A 15 -17.80 -17.42 -3.96
C CYS A 15 -16.28 -17.56 -3.83
N GLN A 16 -15.55 -16.89 -4.70
CA GLN A 16 -14.11 -16.76 -4.56
C GLN A 16 -13.90 -15.85 -3.35
N THR A 17 -13.65 -16.45 -2.18
CA THR A 17 -13.30 -15.72 -0.96
C THR A 17 -11.98 -14.99 -1.20
N GLN A 18 -12.08 -13.77 -1.71
CA GLN A 18 -10.94 -12.88 -1.88
C GLN A 18 -10.51 -12.46 -0.47
N ALA A 19 -9.26 -12.75 -0.10
CA ALA A 19 -8.74 -12.42 1.23
C ALA A 19 -8.90 -10.92 1.45
N ALA A 20 -9.65 -10.53 2.48
CA ALA A 20 -9.89 -9.13 2.79
C ALA A 20 -8.58 -8.44 3.20
N ALA A 21 -8.41 -7.18 2.80
CA ALA A 21 -7.33 -6.34 3.29
C ALA A 21 -7.51 -6.11 4.80
N VAL A 22 -6.51 -6.50 5.60
CA VAL A 22 -6.49 -6.27 7.04
C VAL A 22 -5.42 -5.25 7.40
N PRO A 23 -5.61 -4.43 8.45
CA PRO A 23 -4.55 -3.56 8.92
C PRO A 23 -3.29 -4.34 9.29
N ALA A 24 -2.13 -3.77 8.98
CA ALA A 24 -0.84 -4.38 9.25
C ALA A 24 0.18 -3.34 9.71
N ARG A 25 1.33 -3.83 10.16
CA ARG A 25 2.48 -3.02 10.59
C ARG A 25 3.75 -3.45 9.87
N ILE A 26 4.66 -2.49 9.65
CA ILE A 26 5.99 -2.72 9.08
C ILE A 26 7.04 -2.26 10.09
N ASP A 27 8.08 -3.06 10.26
CA ASP A 27 9.27 -2.66 10.98
C ASP A 27 10.20 -1.90 10.03
N LEU A 28 10.29 -0.59 10.23
CA LEU A 28 11.19 0.29 9.46
C LEU A 28 12.58 0.40 10.09
N SER A 29 12.87 -0.31 11.18
CA SER A 29 14.22 -0.42 11.73
C SER A 29 15.10 -1.36 10.91
N ASP A 30 14.50 -2.28 10.13
CA ASP A 30 15.20 -3.05 9.09
C ASP A 30 15.58 -2.13 7.92
N PRO A 31 16.89 -1.93 7.64
CA PRO A 31 17.34 -1.07 6.54
C PRO A 31 16.83 -1.52 5.16
N ALA A 32 16.67 -2.83 4.95
CA ALA A 32 16.20 -3.36 3.67
C ALA A 32 14.72 -3.03 3.45
N ALA A 33 13.88 -3.26 4.47
CA ALA A 33 12.48 -2.84 4.46
C ALA A 33 12.35 -1.33 4.28
N HIS A 34 13.14 -0.53 5.02
CA HIS A 34 13.14 0.93 4.91
C HIS A 34 13.46 1.40 3.48
N GLN A 35 14.50 0.83 2.86
CA GLN A 35 14.87 1.16 1.48
C GLN A 35 13.79 0.77 0.47
N ALA A 36 13.24 -0.44 0.59
CA ALA A 36 12.21 -0.94 -0.32
C ALA A 36 10.91 -0.11 -0.24
N VAL A 37 10.47 0.21 0.98
CA VAL A 37 9.33 1.10 1.21
C VAL A 37 9.59 2.49 0.63
N THR A 38 10.76 3.07 0.93
CA THR A 38 11.12 4.41 0.44
C THR A 38 11.08 4.46 -1.09
N ALA A 39 11.65 3.46 -1.77
CA ALA A 39 11.65 3.38 -3.23
C ALA A 39 10.24 3.23 -3.82
N ALA A 40 9.41 2.37 -3.24
CA ALA A 40 8.04 2.15 -3.69
C ALA A 40 7.19 3.43 -3.54
N LEU A 41 7.28 4.10 -2.39
CA LEU A 41 6.53 5.32 -2.14
C LEU A 41 7.05 6.50 -2.99
N ALA A 42 8.37 6.63 -3.17
CA ALA A 42 8.96 7.67 -4.02
C ALA A 42 8.41 7.60 -5.45
N LYS A 43 8.37 6.39 -6.01
CA LYS A 43 7.75 6.13 -7.32
C LYS A 43 6.26 6.48 -7.31
N SER A 44 5.52 6.07 -6.28
CA SER A 44 4.08 6.32 -6.20
C SER A 44 3.74 7.80 -6.10
N VAL A 45 4.54 8.62 -5.43
CA VAL A 45 4.29 10.06 -5.29
C VAL A 45 4.97 10.90 -6.38
N GLY A 46 5.61 10.24 -7.37
CA GLY A 46 6.24 10.91 -8.50
C GLY A 46 7.49 11.71 -8.13
N ARG A 47 8.24 11.30 -7.08
CA ARG A 47 9.44 12.00 -6.62
C ARG A 47 10.66 11.11 -6.71
N ALA A 48 11.78 11.66 -7.18
CA ALA A 48 13.05 10.94 -7.25
C ALA A 48 13.61 10.58 -5.86
N LYS A 49 13.40 11.47 -4.88
CA LYS A 49 13.78 11.27 -3.48
C LYS A 49 12.66 11.75 -2.57
N ILE A 50 12.47 11.02 -1.49
CA ILE A 50 11.53 11.36 -0.43
C ILE A 50 12.22 11.20 0.92
N ASN A 51 11.69 11.90 1.92
CA ASN A 51 12.01 11.65 3.32
C ASN A 51 10.77 11.06 3.96
N LEU A 52 10.95 9.98 4.72
CA LEU A 52 9.90 9.48 5.59
C LEU A 52 9.85 10.33 6.86
N GLY A 53 8.65 10.55 7.39
CA GLY A 53 8.45 11.18 8.69
C GLY A 53 8.80 10.21 9.82
N PRO A 54 8.64 10.66 11.08
CA PRO A 54 8.77 9.77 12.24
C PRO A 54 7.90 8.53 12.05
N VAL A 55 8.47 7.38 12.42
CA VAL A 55 7.73 6.12 12.39
C VAL A 55 6.64 6.19 13.45
N ASP A 56 5.41 5.91 13.03
CA ASP A 56 4.29 5.72 13.94
C ASP A 56 4.63 4.63 14.97
N PRO A 57 4.35 4.81 16.28
CA PRO A 57 4.72 3.84 17.31
C PRO A 57 4.18 2.42 17.05
N ASP A 58 3.04 2.31 16.39
CA ASP A 58 2.43 1.03 16.05
C ASP A 58 2.93 0.47 14.70
N GLY A 59 3.72 1.25 13.95
CA GLY A 59 4.23 0.89 12.62
C GLY A 59 3.15 0.77 11.54
N ARG A 60 1.95 1.33 11.78
CA ARG A 60 0.76 1.15 10.94
C ARG A 60 0.59 2.25 9.91
N VAL A 61 1.20 3.40 10.15
CA VAL A 61 1.14 4.56 9.26
C VAL A 61 2.54 4.96 8.85
N ILE A 62 2.74 5.14 7.55
CA ILE A 62 3.95 5.71 6.98
C ILE A 62 3.64 7.10 6.44
N THR A 63 4.42 8.08 6.87
CA THR A 63 4.28 9.47 6.43
C THR A 63 5.41 9.81 5.48
N VAL A 64 5.08 10.35 4.31
CA VAL A 64 6.05 10.95 3.38
C VAL A 64 6.04 12.45 3.61
N LEU A 65 7.19 13.01 3.99
CA LEU A 65 7.32 14.44 4.24
C LEU A 65 7.31 15.24 2.93
N PRO A 66 6.83 16.50 2.98
CA PRO A 66 7.01 17.46 1.91
C PRO A 66 8.48 17.59 1.49
N PRO A 67 8.76 17.98 0.24
CA PRO A 67 10.07 18.49 -0.12
C PRO A 67 10.45 19.68 0.78
N ALA A 68 11.75 19.82 1.05
CA ALA A 68 12.24 21.06 1.67
C ALA A 68 11.97 22.24 0.72
N PRO A 69 11.64 23.44 1.25
CA PRO A 69 11.56 24.65 0.44
C PRO A 69 12.86 24.88 -0.33
N GLY A 70 12.74 25.36 -1.56
CA GLY A 70 13.88 25.77 -2.37
C GLY A 70 14.57 27.03 -1.82
N PRO A 71 15.76 27.39 -2.34
CA PRO A 71 16.56 28.50 -1.81
C PRO A 71 15.88 29.88 -1.86
N LEU A 72 14.87 30.04 -2.72
CA LEU A 72 14.13 31.28 -2.92
C LEU A 72 12.70 31.21 -2.33
N GLU A 73 12.31 30.07 -1.76
CA GLU A 73 11.01 29.91 -1.13
C GLU A 73 11.07 30.30 0.35
N THR A 74 10.24 31.27 0.76
CA THR A 74 10.16 31.72 2.16
C THR A 74 9.16 30.91 2.99
N HIS A 75 8.25 30.19 2.34
CA HIS A 75 7.23 29.35 2.96
C HIS A 75 6.84 28.22 2.00
N SER A 76 6.40 27.09 2.53
CA SER A 76 5.85 25.98 1.75
C SER A 76 4.49 25.58 2.32
N THR A 77 3.52 25.41 1.42
CA THR A 77 2.16 24.94 1.76
C THR A 77 1.99 23.44 1.55
N ALA A 78 3.07 22.73 1.20
CA ALA A 78 3.02 21.31 0.93
C ALA A 78 2.75 20.52 2.22
N LEU A 79 1.78 19.61 2.18
CA LEU A 79 1.39 18.79 3.32
C LEU A 79 2.00 17.38 3.23
N PRO A 80 2.23 16.71 4.38
CA PRO A 80 2.66 15.32 4.38
C PRO A 80 1.61 14.38 3.76
N ILE A 81 2.08 13.34 3.08
CA ILE A 81 1.22 12.29 2.54
C ILE A 81 1.27 11.09 3.49
N ARG A 82 0.12 10.65 3.98
CA ARG A 82 0.01 9.50 4.90
C ARG A 82 -0.48 8.25 4.17
N PHE A 83 0.10 7.12 4.56
CA PHE A 83 -0.25 5.81 4.04
C PHE A 83 -0.56 4.85 5.18
N ASP A 84 -1.73 4.22 5.14
CA ASP A 84 -2.08 3.12 6.01
C ASP A 84 -1.46 1.82 5.48
N ILE A 85 -0.90 1.01 6.36
CA ILE A 85 -0.34 -0.29 5.99
C ILE A 85 -1.41 -1.37 6.11
N VAL A 86 -1.57 -2.14 5.04
CA VAL A 86 -2.50 -3.26 4.98
C VAL A 86 -1.82 -4.51 4.42
N ARG A 87 -2.32 -5.67 4.87
CA ARG A 87 -1.95 -6.98 4.35
C ARG A 87 -3.14 -7.58 3.63
N GLU A 88 -2.94 -8.00 2.38
CA GLU A 88 -3.97 -8.61 1.54
C GLU A 88 -3.35 -9.77 0.76
N GLY A 89 -3.92 -10.97 0.87
CA GLY A 89 -3.38 -12.16 0.20
C GLY A 89 -1.92 -12.47 0.55
N GLY A 90 -1.51 -12.17 1.78
CA GLY A 90 -0.12 -12.36 2.26
C GLY A 90 0.88 -11.32 1.79
N LYS A 91 0.45 -10.33 0.99
CA LYS A 91 1.29 -9.24 0.47
C LYS A 91 1.03 -7.95 1.24
N CYS A 92 2.01 -7.07 1.24
CA CYS A 92 1.97 -5.79 1.94
C CYS A 92 1.68 -4.65 0.96
N TYR A 93 0.80 -3.75 1.39
CA TYR A 93 0.43 -2.57 0.63
C TYR A 93 0.43 -1.34 1.53
N ALA A 94 0.79 -0.21 0.95
CA ALA A 94 0.58 1.11 1.51
C ALA A 94 -0.63 1.75 0.81
N VAL A 95 -1.64 2.16 1.57
CA VAL A 95 -2.86 2.78 1.06
C VAL A 95 -2.86 4.25 1.43
N ARG A 96 -2.81 5.12 0.41
CA ARG A 96 -2.79 6.57 0.63
C ARG A 96 -4.10 7.02 1.27
N GLN A 97 -4.04 7.81 2.34
CA GLN A 97 -5.24 8.13 3.13
C GLN A 97 -6.25 9.04 2.39
N ASP A 98 -5.78 9.97 1.58
CA ASP A 98 -6.60 10.98 0.88
C ASP A 98 -7.19 10.45 -0.44
N THR A 99 -6.42 9.69 -1.23
CA THR A 99 -6.88 9.19 -2.53
C THR A 99 -7.29 7.72 -2.53
N LYS A 100 -7.00 6.99 -1.43
CA LYS A 100 -7.13 5.53 -1.34
C LYS A 100 -6.30 4.76 -2.39
N ALA A 101 -5.36 5.44 -3.05
CA ALA A 101 -4.45 4.81 -3.99
C ALA A 101 -3.60 3.75 -3.27
N ARG A 102 -3.51 2.58 -3.88
CA ARG A 102 -2.82 1.42 -3.31
C ARG A 102 -1.45 1.25 -3.95
N VAL A 103 -0.43 1.09 -3.11
CA VAL A 103 0.96 0.91 -3.52
C VAL A 103 1.40 -0.46 -3.01
N ALA A 104 1.81 -1.34 -3.92
CA ALA A 104 2.43 -2.60 -3.53
C ALA A 104 3.81 -2.32 -2.91
N LEU A 105 4.11 -3.01 -1.81
CA LEU A 105 5.41 -2.97 -1.14
C LEU A 105 6.15 -4.29 -1.41
N PRO A 106 6.79 -4.44 -2.58
CA PRO A 106 7.48 -5.68 -2.93
C PRO A 106 8.66 -5.91 -1.98
N ASN A 107 8.90 -7.16 -1.63
CA ASN A 107 10.01 -7.57 -0.76
C ASN A 107 9.98 -6.95 0.65
N VAL A 108 8.80 -6.50 1.11
CA VAL A 108 8.58 -6.00 2.47
C VAL A 108 7.69 -6.99 3.21
N THR A 109 8.11 -7.38 4.41
CA THR A 109 7.30 -8.18 5.33
C THR A 109 6.51 -7.24 6.24
N CYS A 110 5.21 -7.50 6.37
CA CYS A 110 4.32 -6.79 7.29
C CYS A 110 3.50 -7.80 8.10
N THR A 111 3.25 -7.48 9.36
CA THR A 111 2.49 -8.35 10.27
C THR A 111 1.06 -7.82 10.37
N ALA A 112 0.07 -8.67 10.14
CA ALA A 112 -1.32 -8.33 10.42
C ALA A 112 -1.47 -8.04 11.91
N ASN A 113 -2.25 -7.01 12.25
CA ASN A 113 -2.53 -6.67 13.64
C ASN A 113 -3.69 -7.47 14.21
#